data_AF-A0AAX2H9M0-F1
#
_entry.id   AF-A0AAX2H9M0-F1
#
_cell.length_a   1.000
_cell.length_b   1.000
_cell.length_c   1.000
_cell.angle_alpha   90.00
_cell.angle_beta   90.00
_cell.angle_gamma   90.00
#
_symmetry.space_group_name_H-M   'P 1'
#
loop_
_entity.id
_entity.type
_entity.pdbx_description
1 polymer ?
#
loop_
_entity_poly.entity_id
_entity_poly.type
_entity_poly.pdbx_seq_one_letter_code
_entity_poly.pdbx_strand_id
1 'polypeptide(L)'
;MFELKPMSPEAYRQQTRRSTLYIALLFALLALVISGLAVMLAGVPGGDNFRLNLAGVIVALIVTVGLVRYVFWSQPWMAAAVYGWQLKRSLMRVTNVMHHVTAGVMAGDVSALKLLRFYHLGITQMYQLDANSSALSQMVREIDLHKARLEALGIDTEQTRLDPAWIEKVKTFTPSK
;
A
#
# COMPACT_ATOMS: atom_id res chain seq x y z
N MET A 1 1.62 2.57 -14.07
CA MET A 1 1.05 1.21 -13.96
C MET A 1 1.80 0.48 -12.86
N PHE A 2 1.13 -0.29 -12.00
CA PHE A 2 1.79 -1.02 -10.91
C PHE A 2 2.10 -2.45 -11.34
N GLU A 3 3.23 -2.99 -10.90
CA GLU A 3 3.70 -4.33 -11.24
C GLU A 3 4.31 -5.00 -10.01
N LEU A 4 3.92 -6.26 -9.80
CA LEU A 4 4.44 -7.09 -8.72
C LEU A 4 5.90 -7.41 -9.01
N LYS A 5 6.74 -7.17 -8.01
CA LYS A 5 8.18 -7.46 -8.08
C LYS A 5 8.50 -8.60 -7.12
N PRO A 6 9.26 -9.62 -7.55
CA PRO A 6 9.80 -10.61 -6.63
C PRO A 6 10.60 -9.91 -5.54
N MET A 7 10.35 -10.27 -4.28
CA MET A 7 11.01 -9.64 -3.14
C MET A 7 11.15 -10.63 -2.00
N SER A 8 12.30 -10.65 -1.34
CA SER A 8 12.47 -11.47 -0.15
C SER A 8 11.68 -10.85 1.01
N PRO A 9 10.81 -11.62 1.70
CA PRO A 9 10.02 -11.08 2.81
C PRO A 9 10.89 -10.55 3.96
N GLU A 10 12.03 -11.18 4.21
CA GLU A 10 12.95 -10.78 5.27
C GLU A 10 13.62 -9.44 4.96
N ALA A 11 14.16 -9.27 3.75
CA ALA A 11 14.79 -8.02 3.33
C ALA A 11 13.77 -6.87 3.29
N TYR A 12 12.55 -7.14 2.79
CA TYR A 12 11.45 -6.18 2.80
C TYR A 12 11.16 -5.68 4.21
N ARG A 13 10.99 -6.59 5.19
CA ARG A 13 10.70 -6.22 6.58
C ARG A 13 11.85 -5.45 7.22
N GLN A 14 13.09 -5.89 7.00
CA GLN A 14 14.26 -5.21 7.54
C GLN A 14 14.36 -3.78 7.01
N GLN A 15 14.22 -3.59 5.70
CA GLN A 15 14.30 -2.29 5.05
C GLN A 15 13.14 -1.37 5.46
N THR A 16 11.92 -1.92 5.57
CA THR A 16 10.75 -1.14 5.99
C THR A 16 10.88 -0.69 7.44
N ARG A 17 11.30 -1.56 8.36
CA ARG A 17 11.57 -1.20 9.76
C ARG A 17 12.63 -0.10 9.87
N ARG A 18 13.73 -0.23 9.12
CA ARG A 18 14.80 0.78 9.07
C ARG A 18 14.28 2.13 8.57
N SER A 19 13.49 2.12 7.50
CA SER A 19 12.88 3.33 6.92
C SER A 19 11.96 4.03 7.92
N THR A 20 11.09 3.26 8.59
CA THR A 20 10.19 3.77 9.63
C THR A 20 10.98 4.41 10.78
N LEU A 21 12.06 3.76 11.24
CA LEU A 21 12.91 4.31 12.29
C LEU A 21 13.55 5.64 11.89
N TYR A 22 14.08 5.75 10.67
CA TYR A 22 14.68 7.00 10.19
C TYR A 22 13.67 8.14 10.10
N ILE A 23 12.47 7.87 9.58
CA ILE A 23 11.40 8.87 9.52
C ILE A 23 10.95 9.27 10.92
N ALA A 24 10.80 8.32 11.84
CA ALA A 24 10.39 8.59 13.22
C ALA A 24 11.42 9.44 13.97
N LEU A 25 12.71 9.14 13.83
CA LEU A 25 13.79 9.92 14.44
C LEU A 25 13.86 11.34 13.87
N LEU A 26 13.73 11.48 12.54
CA LEU A 26 13.67 12.79 11.90
C LEU A 26 12.47 13.60 12.40
N PHE A 27 11.29 12.99 12.46
CA PHE A 27 10.09 13.63 12.97
C PHE A 27 10.27 14.09 14.42
N ALA A 28 10.80 13.23 15.29
CA ALA A 28 11.05 13.57 16.68
C ALA A 28 12.02 14.76 16.81
N LEU A 29 13.10 14.77 16.03
CA LEU A 29 14.05 15.89 16.01
C LEU A 29 13.40 17.18 15.51
N LEU A 30 12.67 17.14 14.40
CA LEU A 30 11.96 18.29 13.85
C LEU A 30 10.91 18.82 14.83
N ALA A 31 10.16 17.92 15.47
CA ALA A 31 9.16 18.27 16.48
C ALA A 31 9.81 19.01 17.65
N LEU A 32 10.91 18.49 18.20
CA LEU A 32 11.65 19.13 19.29
C LEU A 32 12.19 20.51 18.89
N VAL A 33 12.83 20.62 17.73
CA VAL A 33 13.44 21.88 17.26
C VAL A 33 12.37 22.92 16.95
N ILE A 34 11.35 22.59 16.15
CA ILE A 34 10.33 23.54 15.72
C ILE A 34 9.44 23.96 16.90
N SER A 35 9.05 23.00 17.75
CA SER A 35 8.29 23.28 18.97
C SER A 35 9.08 24.16 19.93
N GLY A 36 10.35 23.83 20.18
CA GLY A 36 11.23 24.61 21.04
C GLY A 36 11.43 26.04 20.53
N LEU A 37 11.67 26.22 19.23
CA LEU A 37 11.80 27.54 18.62
C LEU A 37 10.50 28.36 18.70
N ALA A 38 9.34 27.73 18.49
CA ALA A 38 8.06 28.41 18.61
C ALA A 38 7.84 28.98 20.03
N VAL A 39 8.17 28.20 21.05
CA VAL A 39 8.09 28.65 22.45
C VAL A 39 9.18 29.69 22.76
N MET A 40 10.40 29.53 22.24
CA MET A 40 11.48 30.48 22.47
C MET A 40 11.17 31.87 21.89
N LEU A 41 10.52 31.93 20.72
CA LEU A 41 10.25 33.18 20.01
C LEU A 41 8.94 33.84 20.43
N ALA A 42 7.92 33.06 20.81
CA ALA A 42 6.57 33.57 21.03
C ALA A 42 5.95 33.12 22.38
N GLY A 43 6.69 32.37 23.18
CA GLY A 43 6.21 31.83 24.45
C GLY A 43 6.30 32.81 25.61
N VAL A 44 5.55 32.51 26.67
CA VAL A 44 5.57 33.26 27.94
C VAL A 44 6.45 32.52 28.95
N PRO A 45 7.52 33.14 29.49
CA PRO A 45 8.36 32.53 30.51
C PRO A 45 7.54 32.16 31.76
N GLY A 46 7.65 30.90 32.21
CA GLY A 46 6.89 30.39 33.36
C GLY A 46 5.38 30.21 33.14
N GLY A 47 4.88 30.51 31.94
CA GLY A 47 3.48 30.33 31.55
C GLY A 47 3.20 29.01 30.83
N ASP A 48 1.91 28.76 30.55
CA ASP A 48 1.48 27.63 29.73
C ASP A 48 1.72 27.91 28.24
N ASN A 49 2.62 27.13 27.64
CA ASN A 49 2.97 27.20 26.23
C ASN A 49 2.47 25.98 25.43
N PHE A 50 1.50 25.23 25.94
CA PHE A 50 1.00 24.01 25.32
C PHE A 50 0.56 24.22 23.86
N ARG A 51 -0.20 25.30 23.59
CA ARG A 51 -0.70 25.59 22.23
C ARG A 51 0.43 25.84 21.23
N LEU A 52 1.49 26.54 21.64
CA LEU A 52 2.67 26.79 20.82
C LEU A 52 3.45 25.49 20.56
N ASN A 53 3.59 24.64 21.58
CA ASN A 53 4.23 23.35 21.40
C ASN A 53 3.46 22.47 20.41
N LEU A 54 2.15 22.34 20.61
CA LEU A 54 1.28 21.57 19.72
C LEU A 54 1.34 22.09 18.28
N ALA A 55 1.28 23.41 18.08
CA ALA A 55 1.43 24.02 16.77
C ALA A 55 2.78 23.67 16.12
N GLY A 56 3.87 23.75 16.88
CA GLY A 56 5.20 23.37 16.40
C GLY A 56 5.30 21.90 15.98
N VAL A 57 4.70 20.99 16.75
CA VAL A 57 4.64 19.55 16.41
C VAL A 57 3.82 19.31 15.13
N ILE A 58 2.69 20.01 14.95
CA ILE A 58 1.88 19.91 13.72
C ILE A 58 2.68 20.40 12.51
N VAL A 59 3.40 21.52 12.63
CA VAL A 59 4.28 22.02 11.57
C VAL A 59 5.38 21.00 11.26
N ALA A 60 6.03 20.43 12.27
CA ALA A 60 7.04 19.38 12.08
C ALA A 60 6.49 18.13 11.37
N LEU A 61 5.24 17.75 11.66
CA LEU A 61 4.57 16.65 10.98
C LEU A 61 4.37 16.97 9.49
N ILE A 62 3.84 18.15 9.16
CA ILE A 62 3.63 18.61 7.78
C ILE A 62 4.97 18.62 7.02
N VAL A 63 6.03 19.15 7.64
CA VAL A 63 7.37 19.16 7.05
C VAL A 63 7.88 17.74 6.80
N THR A 64 7.73 16.84 7.78
CA THR A 64 8.14 15.43 7.65
C THR A 64 7.39 14.75 6.50
N VAL A 65 6.07 14.93 6.41
CA VAL A 65 5.25 14.38 5.32
C VAL A 65 5.71 14.92 3.96
N GLY A 66 6.00 16.23 3.88
CA GLY A 66 6.56 16.85 2.68
C GLY A 66 7.90 16.23 2.28
N LEU A 67 8.83 16.09 3.23
CA LEU A 67 10.12 15.44 2.99
C LEU A 67 9.96 14.00 2.51
N VAL A 68 9.10 13.21 3.15
CA VAL A 68 8.80 11.84 2.72
C VAL A 68 8.28 11.82 1.29
N ARG A 69 7.31 12.68 0.97
CA ARG A 69 6.61 12.66 -0.31
C ARG A 69 7.44 13.19 -1.48
N TYR A 70 8.27 14.21 -1.26
CA TYR A 70 8.96 14.93 -2.33
C TYR A 70 10.46 14.62 -2.39
N VAL A 71 11.09 14.25 -1.26
CA VAL A 71 12.54 14.03 -1.18
C VAL A 71 12.88 12.56 -1.00
N PHE A 72 12.25 11.88 -0.04
CA PHE A 72 12.62 10.50 0.31
C PHE A 72 11.95 9.44 -0.55
N TRP A 73 10.83 9.76 -1.20
CA TRP A 73 10.05 8.80 -1.98
C TRP A 73 10.84 8.09 -3.08
N SER A 74 11.79 8.78 -3.71
CA SER A 74 12.64 8.23 -4.78
C SER A 74 13.92 7.57 -4.27
N GLN A 75 14.19 7.62 -2.97
CA GLN A 75 15.45 7.16 -2.41
C GLN A 75 15.51 5.62 -2.29
N PRO A 76 16.67 4.99 -2.55
CA PRO A 76 16.78 3.53 -2.51
C PRO A 76 16.38 2.92 -1.16
N TRP A 77 16.70 3.59 -0.04
CA TRP A 77 16.38 3.10 1.30
C TRP A 77 14.86 3.05 1.55
N MET A 78 14.07 3.91 0.89
CA MET A 78 12.60 3.94 0.97
C MET A 78 11.89 2.94 0.05
N ALA A 79 12.62 2.30 -0.88
CA ALA A 79 12.02 1.52 -1.97
C ALA A 79 11.05 0.43 -1.48
N ALA A 80 11.40 -0.30 -0.40
CA ALA A 80 10.51 -1.31 0.18
C ALA A 80 9.22 -0.71 0.76
N ALA A 81 9.31 0.38 1.53
CA ALA A 81 8.14 1.03 2.12
C ALA A 81 7.21 1.61 1.04
N VAL A 82 7.80 2.22 0.01
CA VAL A 82 7.06 2.75 -1.15
C VAL A 82 6.38 1.62 -1.93
N TYR A 83 7.09 0.51 -2.16
CA TYR A 83 6.54 -0.68 -2.80
C TYR A 83 5.33 -1.22 -2.03
N GLY A 84 5.47 -1.42 -0.71
CA GLY A 84 4.40 -1.89 0.15
C GLY A 84 3.17 -0.98 0.11
N TRP A 85 3.38 0.34 0.13
CA TRP A 85 2.29 1.31 0.01
C TRP A 85 1.59 1.23 -1.35
N GLN A 86 2.35 1.15 -2.45
CA GLN A 86 1.79 1.04 -3.80
C GLN A 86 1.04 -0.29 -4.01
N LEU A 87 1.54 -1.38 -3.44
CA LEU A 87 0.87 -2.69 -3.46
C LEU A 87 -0.46 -2.63 -2.70
N LYS A 88 -0.46 -2.12 -1.46
CA LYS A 88 -1.70 -1.92 -0.67
C LYS A 88 -2.70 -1.05 -1.43
N ARG A 89 -2.23 0.05 -2.03
CA ARG A 89 -3.09 0.96 -2.81
C ARG A 89 -3.67 0.29 -4.05
N SER A 90 -2.88 -0.53 -4.74
CA SER A 90 -3.32 -1.27 -5.93
C SER A 90 -4.35 -2.33 -5.57
N LEU A 91 -4.13 -3.10 -4.49
CA LEU A 91 -5.08 -4.06 -3.97
C LEU A 91 -6.40 -3.39 -3.56
N MET A 92 -6.34 -2.28 -2.80
CA MET A 92 -7.55 -1.53 -2.44
C MET A 92 -8.35 -1.05 -3.65
N ARG A 93 -7.70 -0.64 -4.74
CA ARG A 93 -8.41 -0.25 -5.98
C ARG A 93 -9.21 -1.41 -6.56
N VAL A 94 -8.67 -2.63 -6.52
CA VAL A 94 -9.38 -3.82 -7.00
C VAL A 94 -10.48 -4.22 -6.02
N THR A 95 -10.20 -4.24 -4.72
CA THR A 95 -11.18 -4.54 -3.67
C THR A 95 -12.40 -3.61 -3.73
N ASN A 96 -12.18 -2.32 -3.98
CA ASN A 96 -13.26 -1.33 -4.11
C ASN A 96 -14.24 -1.62 -5.27
N VAL A 97 -13.85 -2.44 -6.24
CA VAL A 97 -14.72 -2.85 -7.36
C VAL A 97 -14.93 -4.37 -7.37
N MET A 98 -14.68 -5.08 -6.27
CA MET A 98 -14.67 -6.54 -6.24
C MET A 98 -16.01 -7.14 -6.67
N HIS A 99 -17.15 -6.52 -6.35
CA HIS A 99 -18.45 -7.00 -6.81
C HIS A 99 -18.57 -7.06 -8.34
N HIS A 100 -17.92 -6.12 -9.04
CA HIS A 100 -17.92 -6.01 -10.49
C HIS A 100 -16.96 -7.04 -11.08
N VAL A 101 -15.81 -7.22 -10.42
CA VAL A 101 -14.84 -8.27 -10.74
C VAL A 101 -15.51 -9.63 -10.67
N THR A 102 -16.19 -9.95 -9.57
CA THR A 102 -16.89 -11.23 -9.38
C THR A 102 -17.99 -11.42 -10.44
N ALA A 103 -18.79 -10.40 -10.72
CA ALA A 103 -19.83 -10.46 -11.76
C ALA A 103 -19.22 -10.72 -13.16
N GLY A 104 -18.13 -10.04 -13.51
CA GLY A 104 -17.43 -10.27 -14.77
C GLY A 104 -16.79 -11.67 -14.86
N VAL A 105 -16.25 -12.18 -13.75
CA VAL A 105 -15.71 -13.54 -13.66
C VAL A 105 -16.81 -14.59 -13.83
N MET A 106 -18.00 -14.35 -13.28
CA MET A 106 -19.17 -15.21 -13.52
C MET A 106 -19.64 -15.16 -14.98
N ALA A 107 -19.58 -13.99 -15.61
CA ALA A 107 -19.86 -13.81 -17.04
C ALA A 107 -18.76 -14.36 -17.97
N GLY A 108 -17.64 -14.86 -17.43
CA GLY A 108 -16.52 -15.41 -18.22
C GLY A 108 -15.67 -14.35 -18.92
N ASP A 109 -15.76 -13.08 -18.52
CA ASP A 109 -14.98 -12.01 -19.13
C ASP A 109 -13.47 -12.15 -18.84
N VAL A 110 -12.66 -12.12 -19.89
CA VAL A 110 -11.21 -12.33 -19.83
C VAL A 110 -10.52 -11.24 -18.99
N SER A 111 -11.00 -9.99 -19.04
CA SER A 111 -10.40 -8.89 -18.28
C SER A 111 -10.70 -9.03 -16.79
N ALA A 112 -11.91 -9.46 -16.43
CA ALA A 112 -12.29 -9.78 -15.06
C ALA A 112 -11.47 -10.96 -14.49
N LEU A 113 -11.29 -12.03 -15.28
CA LEU A 113 -10.46 -13.18 -14.93
C LEU A 113 -9.00 -12.77 -14.65
N LYS A 114 -8.41 -11.95 -15.53
CA LYS A 114 -7.05 -11.43 -15.37
C LYS A 114 -6.91 -10.49 -14.17
N LEU A 115 -7.87 -9.60 -13.96
CA LEU A 115 -7.86 -8.68 -12.82
C LEU A 115 -7.96 -9.42 -11.48
N LEU A 116 -8.82 -10.43 -11.39
CA LEU A 116 -8.90 -11.28 -10.20
C LEU A 116 -7.61 -12.07 -10.00
N ARG A 117 -6.96 -12.53 -11.08
CA ARG A 117 -5.67 -13.20 -10.98
C ARG A 117 -4.56 -12.28 -10.47
N PHE A 118 -4.47 -11.04 -10.98
CA PHE A 118 -3.56 -10.02 -10.44
C PHE A 118 -3.81 -9.80 -8.93
N TYR A 119 -5.08 -9.69 -8.52
CA TYR A 119 -5.44 -9.53 -7.12
C TYR A 119 -4.93 -10.71 -6.27
N HIS A 120 -5.16 -11.96 -6.70
CA HIS A 120 -4.69 -13.15 -6.00
C HIS A 120 -3.16 -13.18 -5.83
N LEU A 121 -2.41 -12.83 -6.88
CA LEU A 121 -0.95 -12.75 -6.81
C LEU A 121 -0.50 -11.65 -5.82
N GLY A 122 -1.11 -10.47 -5.90
CA GLY A 122 -0.75 -9.33 -5.07
C GLY A 122 -1.10 -9.52 -3.58
N ILE A 123 -2.27 -10.07 -3.26
CA ILE A 123 -2.67 -10.32 -1.87
C ILE A 123 -1.84 -11.44 -1.25
N THR A 124 -1.50 -12.48 -2.03
CA THR A 124 -0.60 -13.55 -1.61
C THR A 124 0.76 -12.98 -1.25
N GLN A 125 1.31 -12.14 -2.13
CA GLN A 125 2.59 -11.49 -1.86
C GLN A 125 2.51 -10.58 -0.63
N MET A 126 1.44 -9.80 -0.46
CA MET A 126 1.24 -8.96 0.72
C MET A 126 1.32 -9.77 2.01
N TYR A 127 0.60 -10.90 2.08
CA TYR A 127 0.61 -11.77 3.25
C TYR A 127 1.98 -12.40 3.51
N GLN A 128 2.73 -12.76 2.47
CA GLN A 128 4.11 -13.24 2.62
C GLN A 128 5.03 -12.15 3.18
N LEU A 129 4.94 -10.93 2.64
CA LEU A 129 5.74 -9.78 3.08
C LEU A 129 5.45 -9.41 4.55
N ASP A 130 4.18 -9.39 4.93
CA ASP A 130 3.71 -9.07 6.28
C ASP A 130 3.82 -10.25 7.27
N ALA A 131 4.33 -11.42 6.83
CA ALA A 131 4.42 -12.66 7.63
C ALA A 131 3.07 -13.15 8.19
N ASN A 132 1.99 -12.96 7.44
CA ASN A 132 0.63 -13.34 7.81
C ASN A 132 0.20 -14.64 7.10
N SER A 133 0.75 -15.77 7.54
CA SER A 133 0.52 -17.08 6.89
C SER A 133 -0.90 -17.65 7.09
N SER A 134 -1.57 -17.30 8.18
CA SER A 134 -2.93 -17.78 8.47
C SER A 134 -3.99 -17.13 7.58
N ALA A 135 -3.86 -15.84 7.27
CA ALA A 135 -4.77 -15.18 6.33
C ALA A 135 -4.61 -15.73 4.90
N LEU A 136 -3.38 -16.12 4.52
CA LEU A 136 -3.13 -16.75 3.23
C LEU A 136 -3.81 -18.12 3.13
N SER A 137 -3.67 -18.98 4.14
CA SER A 137 -4.19 -20.36 4.09
C SER A 137 -5.71 -20.42 3.88
N GLN A 138 -6.45 -19.43 4.37
CA GLN A 138 -7.90 -19.34 4.18
C GLN A 138 -8.32 -19.11 2.72
N MET A 139 -7.45 -18.52 1.89
CA MET A 139 -7.77 -18.16 0.50
C MET A 139 -7.13 -19.08 -0.55
N VAL A 140 -6.16 -19.93 -0.16
CA VAL A 140 -5.40 -20.79 -1.10
C VAL A 140 -6.31 -21.58 -2.03
N ARG A 141 -7.37 -22.20 -1.49
CA ARG A 141 -8.30 -23.01 -2.29
C ARG A 141 -9.00 -22.19 -3.38
N GLU A 142 -9.46 -20.99 -3.07
CA GLU A 142 -10.13 -20.11 -4.05
C GLU A 142 -9.14 -19.60 -5.11
N ILE A 143 -7.90 -19.30 -4.68
CA ILE A 143 -6.81 -18.89 -5.58
C ILE A 143 -6.48 -20.01 -6.57
N ASP A 144 -6.34 -21.24 -6.09
CA ASP A 144 -5.98 -22.40 -6.90
C ASP A 144 -7.10 -22.76 -7.88
N LEU A 145 -8.36 -22.72 -7.45
CA LEU A 145 -9.52 -22.93 -8.32
C LEU A 145 -9.56 -21.90 -9.45
N HIS A 146 -9.33 -20.63 -9.13
CA HIS A 146 -9.29 -19.56 -10.13
C HIS A 146 -8.12 -19.75 -11.10
N LYS A 147 -6.94 -20.15 -10.58
CA LYS A 147 -5.76 -20.43 -11.41
C LYS A 147 -6.03 -21.57 -12.40
N ALA A 148 -6.59 -22.69 -11.93
CA ALA A 148 -6.95 -23.83 -12.79
C ALA A 148 -7.96 -23.44 -13.88
N ARG A 149 -8.91 -22.54 -13.56
CA ARG A 149 -9.84 -21.99 -14.54
C ARG A 149 -9.13 -21.18 -15.63
N LEU A 150 -8.13 -20.37 -15.29
CA LEU A 150 -7.33 -19.64 -16.29
C LEU A 150 -6.54 -20.62 -17.19
N GLU A 151 -5.91 -21.62 -16.59
CA GLU A 151 -5.15 -22.66 -17.30
C GLU A 151 -6.04 -23.41 -18.31
N ALA A 152 -7.25 -23.81 -17.90
CA ALA A 152 -8.22 -24.46 -18.78
C ALA A 152 -8.69 -23.59 -19.95
N LEU A 153 -8.67 -22.26 -19.78
CA LEU A 153 -9.01 -21.29 -20.82
C LEU A 153 -7.80 -20.85 -21.67
N GLY A 154 -6.60 -21.38 -21.40
CA GLY A 154 -5.36 -20.96 -22.07
C GLY A 154 -4.95 -19.51 -21.77
N ILE A 155 -5.44 -18.95 -20.65
CA ILE A 155 -5.10 -17.60 -20.20
C ILE A 155 -3.85 -17.70 -19.33
N ASP A 156 -2.84 -16.88 -19.65
CA ASP A 156 -1.62 -16.77 -18.84
C ASP A 156 -1.95 -16.50 -17.36
N THR A 157 -1.35 -17.29 -16.46
CA THR A 157 -1.59 -17.17 -15.02
C THR A 157 -0.70 -16.13 -14.35
N GLU A 158 0.38 -15.68 -15.01
CA GLU A 158 1.35 -14.73 -14.47
C GLU A 158 0.93 -13.26 -14.71
N GLN A 159 -0.30 -12.94 -14.27
CA GLN A 159 -0.86 -11.59 -14.34
C GLN A 159 -0.26 -10.66 -13.28
N THR A 160 1.04 -10.38 -13.35
CA THR A 160 1.80 -9.59 -12.35
C THR A 160 1.62 -8.07 -12.46
N ARG A 161 1.08 -7.59 -13.58
CA ARG A 161 0.91 -6.17 -13.88
C ARG A 161 -0.55 -5.75 -13.81
N LEU A 162 -0.85 -4.70 -13.05
CA LEU A 162 -2.20 -4.14 -12.95
C LEU A 162 -2.49 -3.24 -14.16
N ASP A 163 -3.30 -3.73 -15.09
CA ASP A 163 -3.82 -2.90 -16.19
C ASP A 163 -5.03 -2.06 -15.73
N PRO A 164 -4.97 -0.72 -15.78
CA PRO A 164 -6.12 0.14 -15.49
C PRO A 164 -7.33 -0.14 -16.38
N ALA A 165 -7.12 -0.61 -17.62
CA ALA A 165 -8.21 -0.92 -18.53
C ALA A 165 -9.11 -2.06 -18.00
N TRP A 166 -8.54 -3.03 -17.27
CA TRP A 166 -9.36 -4.08 -16.65
C TRP A 166 -10.27 -3.52 -15.56
N ILE A 167 -9.80 -2.54 -14.77
CA ILE A 167 -10.61 -1.89 -13.73
C ILE A 167 -11.79 -1.15 -14.35
N GLU A 168 -11.58 -0.42 -15.45
CA GLU A 168 -12.69 0.26 -16.13
C GLU A 168 -13.64 -0.73 -16.80
N LYS A 169 -13.09 -1.80 -17.41
CA LYS A 169 -13.88 -2.85 -18.04
C LYS A 169 -14.79 -3.55 -17.04
N VAL A 170 -14.32 -3.91 -15.85
CA VAL A 170 -15.16 -4.65 -14.90
C VAL A 170 -16.38 -3.85 -14.45
N LYS A 171 -16.29 -2.52 -14.37
CA LYS A 171 -17.41 -1.66 -13.95
C LYS A 171 -18.64 -1.77 -14.87
N THR A 172 -18.50 -2.31 -16.08
CA THR A 172 -19.66 -2.57 -16.95
C THR A 172 -20.52 -3.74 -16.48
N PHE A 173 -19.99 -4.62 -15.61
CA PHE A 173 -20.72 -5.75 -15.04
C PHE A 173 -21.39 -5.34 -13.74
N THR A 174 -22.71 -5.16 -13.75
CA THR A 174 -23.47 -4.90 -12.51
C THR A 174 -23.76 -6.24 -11.82
N PRO A 175 -23.53 -6.38 -10.51
CA PRO A 175 -23.97 -7.56 -9.79
C PRO A 175 -25.48 -7.72 -9.96
N SER A 176 -25.96 -8.93 -10.26
CA SER A 176 -27.41 -9.18 -10.16
C SER A 176 -27.85 -8.84 -8.74
N LYS A 177 -28.92 -8.06 -8.60
CA LYS A 177 -29.61 -7.89 -7.33
C LYS A 177 -30.10 -9.23 -6.79
#